data_AF-A0A7X9C3J9-F1
#
_entry.id   AF-A0A7X9C3J9-F1
#
_cell.length_a   1.000
_cell.length_b   1.000
_cell.length_c   1.000
_cell.angle_alpha   90.00
_cell.angle_beta   90.00
_cell.angle_gamma   90.00
#
_symmetry.space_group_name_H-M   'P 1'
#
loop_
_entity.id
_entity.type
_entity.pdbx_description
1 polymer ?
#
loop_
_entity_poly.entity_id
_entity_poly.type
_entity_poly.pdbx_seq_one_letter_code
_entity_poly.pdbx_strand_id
1 'polypeptide(L)'
;MQNTDNVKKKTDIELIIDAFKESNYKGFFIKDIFTLNLDGEIIAFRNSLSSRFSFYAKRLLDNPYRRRTLLKKEGFSISEGEFFKPNNKEEALNFAREHNMQVQLEYRRREKTITSIEEFEQAWKALSKRYKRHQTRKGYQKKGILITRNYQEEVKSRYLIIEGKCVGVIQYTVAETGEIETINITPYVHPNFIEIAEKVTRIVVGMDILAVDIVAKDHLRDPYENGYAIFGLEVKPSINEFHYPTYGESLNIAKMIVDNMIDWVSRKKQLNNLLAPVKDAKPMPELVLNRSLEKISTRTKTHNSNKKGLLNWLKGPFIK
;
A
#
# COMPACT_ATOMS: atom_id res chain seq x y z
N MET A 1 -14.50 -7.80 31.22
CA MET A 1 -13.57 -7.23 32.23
C MET A 1 -12.84 -6.08 31.55
N GLN A 2 -13.12 -4.84 31.95
CA GLN A 2 -12.30 -3.70 31.51
C GLN A 2 -10.94 -3.82 32.21
N ASN A 3 -9.88 -3.99 31.44
CA ASN A 3 -8.53 -4.05 31.97
C ASN A 3 -8.09 -2.60 32.26
N THR A 4 -8.39 -2.12 33.47
CA THR A 4 -8.05 -0.77 33.96
C THR A 4 -6.66 -0.74 34.57
N ASP A 5 -5.67 -1.31 33.89
CA ASP A 5 -4.28 -1.00 34.18
C ASP A 5 -3.84 0.08 33.20
N ASN A 6 -3.52 1.25 33.74
CA ASN A 6 -3.07 2.44 33.02
C ASN A 6 -1.63 2.26 32.52
N VAL A 7 -1.35 1.10 31.90
CA VAL A 7 -0.07 0.81 31.24
C VAL A 7 0.00 1.70 30.01
N LYS A 8 0.96 2.61 30.02
CA LYS A 8 1.27 3.45 28.87
C LYS A 8 1.44 2.56 27.63
N LYS A 9 0.51 2.66 26.68
CA LYS A 9 0.60 1.95 25.39
C LYS A 9 1.92 2.34 24.72
N LYS A 10 2.69 1.34 24.29
CA LYS A 10 3.92 1.54 23.52
C LYS A 10 3.55 2.11 22.15
N THR A 11 4.45 2.87 21.55
CA THR A 11 4.35 3.27 20.14
C THR A 11 4.65 2.08 19.22
N ASP A 12 4.22 2.15 17.95
CA ASP A 12 4.49 1.08 16.97
C ASP A 12 6.00 0.74 16.90
N ILE A 13 6.85 1.77 16.96
CA ILE A 13 8.29 1.59 16.85
C ILE A 13 8.89 0.97 18.12
N GLU A 14 8.36 1.30 19.30
CA GLU A 14 8.79 0.67 20.56
C GLU A 14 8.44 -0.82 20.58
N LEU A 15 7.24 -1.18 20.10
CA LEU A 15 6.84 -2.58 19.95
C LEU A 15 7.78 -3.36 19.03
N ILE A 16 8.12 -2.80 17.87
CA ILE A 16 9.06 -3.43 16.91
C ILE A 16 10.46 -3.55 17.52
N ILE A 17 10.94 -2.51 18.20
CA ILE A 17 12.26 -2.52 18.86
C ILE A 17 12.33 -3.61 19.92
N ASP A 18 11.29 -3.75 20.74
CA ASP A 18 11.28 -4.75 21.80
C ASP A 18 11.22 -6.18 21.23
N ALA A 19 10.44 -6.41 20.17
CA ALA A 19 10.44 -7.69 19.45
C ALA A 19 11.83 -8.05 18.85
N PHE A 20 12.58 -7.05 18.35
CA PHE A 20 13.97 -7.28 17.92
C PHE A 20 14.90 -7.60 19.10
N LYS A 21 14.75 -6.91 20.23
CA LYS A 21 15.55 -7.20 21.45
C LYS A 21 15.29 -8.61 21.98
N GLU A 22 14.04 -9.05 21.99
CA GLU A 22 13.65 -10.42 22.36
C GLU A 22 14.31 -11.46 21.44
N SER A 23 14.56 -11.09 20.17
CA SER A 23 15.28 -11.90 19.19
C SER A 23 16.80 -11.67 19.21
N ASN A 24 17.35 -11.06 20.28
CA ASN A 24 18.77 -10.73 20.46
C ASN A 24 19.38 -9.75 19.43
N TYR A 25 18.55 -8.99 18.71
CA TYR A 25 19.01 -7.94 17.82
C TYR A 25 18.95 -6.57 18.50
N LYS A 26 19.97 -5.75 18.21
CA LYS A 26 20.07 -4.37 18.70
C LYS A 26 20.25 -3.43 17.52
N GLY A 27 19.65 -2.26 17.62
CA GLY A 27 19.76 -1.19 16.63
C GLY A 27 20.01 0.16 17.28
N PHE A 28 20.08 1.19 16.46
CA PHE A 28 20.27 2.57 16.85
C PHE A 28 19.37 3.48 16.02
N PHE A 29 19.16 4.72 16.46
CA PHE A 29 18.38 5.69 15.72
C PHE A 29 19.28 6.60 14.87
N ILE A 30 18.84 6.85 13.63
CA ILE A 30 19.28 7.98 12.82
C ILE A 30 18.09 8.93 12.72
N LYS A 31 18.07 9.99 13.54
CA LYS A 31 16.90 10.85 13.73
C LYS A 31 15.65 10.04 14.10
N ASP A 32 14.64 10.02 13.23
CA ASP A 32 13.35 9.35 13.42
C ASP A 32 13.29 7.96 12.75
N ILE A 33 14.45 7.39 12.40
CA ILE A 33 14.56 6.09 11.72
C ILE A 33 15.36 5.14 12.61
N PHE A 34 14.72 4.07 13.06
CA PHE A 34 15.39 2.97 13.74
C PHE A 34 16.13 2.13 12.71
N THR A 35 17.41 1.82 12.95
CA THR A 35 18.27 1.08 12.03
C THR A 35 18.97 -0.04 12.78
N LEU A 36 19.05 -1.22 12.18
CA LEU A 36 19.77 -2.36 12.74
C LEU A 36 20.48 -3.17 11.65
N ASN A 37 21.46 -3.95 12.06
CA ASN A 37 22.09 -4.96 11.23
C ASN A 37 21.48 -6.33 11.57
N LEU A 38 20.84 -6.94 10.59
CA LEU A 38 20.27 -8.29 10.65
C LEU A 38 21.15 -9.19 9.78
N ASP A 39 22.05 -9.94 10.42
CA ASP A 39 22.97 -10.91 9.77
C ASP A 39 23.72 -10.40 8.52
N GLY A 40 24.18 -9.15 8.57
CA GLY A 40 24.91 -8.49 7.48
C GLY A 40 24.04 -7.59 6.60
N GLU A 41 22.72 -7.58 6.80
CA GLU A 41 21.77 -6.73 6.07
C GLU A 41 21.34 -5.55 6.94
N ILE A 42 21.44 -4.33 6.38
CA ILE A 42 20.97 -3.13 7.08
C ILE A 42 19.47 -2.99 6.84
N ILE A 43 18.69 -3.11 7.92
CA ILE A 43 17.25 -2.89 7.93
C ILE A 43 16.97 -1.57 8.63
N ALA A 44 15.99 -0.82 8.14
CA ALA A 44 15.56 0.43 8.76
C ALA A 44 14.04 0.49 8.86
N PHE A 45 13.54 1.13 9.91
CA PHE A 45 12.13 1.32 10.19
C PHE A 45 11.83 2.77 10.52
N ARG A 46 10.72 3.26 9.97
CA ARG A 46 10.03 4.47 10.44
C ARG A 46 8.62 4.05 10.84
N ASN A 47 8.41 3.83 12.14
CA ASN A 47 7.26 3.06 12.65
C ASN A 47 7.19 1.69 11.94
N SER A 48 6.01 1.29 11.44
CA SER A 48 5.79 0.06 10.68
C SER A 48 6.32 0.07 9.24
N LEU A 49 6.72 1.24 8.70
CA LEU A 49 7.31 1.31 7.36
C LEU A 49 8.76 0.86 7.40
N SER A 50 9.07 -0.26 6.76
CA SER A 50 10.43 -0.79 6.67
C SER A 50 11.18 -0.30 5.42
N SER A 51 12.50 -0.50 5.39
CA SER A 51 13.36 -0.28 4.23
C SER A 51 13.09 -1.23 3.07
N ARG A 52 12.29 -2.29 3.27
CA ARG A 52 11.85 -3.21 2.21
C ARG A 52 10.68 -2.67 1.41
N PHE A 53 9.88 -1.76 1.99
CA PHE A 53 8.74 -1.19 1.28
C PHE A 53 9.23 -0.37 0.07
N SER A 54 8.80 -0.75 -1.11
CA SER A 54 9.19 -0.14 -2.37
C SER A 54 8.84 1.34 -2.41
N PHE A 55 9.85 2.18 -2.65
CA PHE A 55 9.66 3.62 -2.86
C PHE A 55 8.63 3.92 -3.97
N TYR A 56 8.63 3.12 -5.04
CA TYR A 56 7.68 3.27 -6.13
C TYR A 56 6.28 2.86 -5.72
N ALA A 57 6.12 1.73 -5.01
CA ALA A 57 4.83 1.31 -4.47
C ALA A 57 4.26 2.41 -3.56
N LYS A 58 5.07 2.95 -2.65
CA LYS A 58 4.67 4.04 -1.76
C LYS A 58 4.18 5.26 -2.53
N ARG A 59 4.90 5.66 -3.58
CA ARG A 59 4.55 6.83 -4.41
C ARG A 59 3.30 6.62 -5.27
N LEU A 60 2.95 5.38 -5.59
CA LEU A 60 1.68 5.03 -6.24
C LEU A 60 0.53 5.07 -5.23
N LEU A 61 0.69 4.45 -4.07
CA LEU A 61 -0.36 4.28 -3.06
C LEU A 61 -0.67 5.55 -2.26
N ASP A 62 0.33 6.39 -1.96
CA ASP A 62 0.16 7.70 -1.30
C ASP A 62 -0.71 8.67 -2.15
N ASN A 63 -0.90 8.38 -3.44
CA ASN A 63 -1.67 9.23 -4.34
C ASN A 63 -3.05 8.60 -4.58
N PRO A 64 -4.15 9.20 -4.07
CA PRO A 64 -5.48 8.59 -4.14
C PRO A 64 -5.95 8.37 -5.57
N TYR A 65 -5.58 9.24 -6.52
CA TYR A 65 -5.91 9.05 -7.93
C TYR A 65 -5.24 7.80 -8.51
N ARG A 66 -3.94 7.65 -8.31
CA ARG A 66 -3.17 6.51 -8.84
C ARG A 66 -3.62 5.20 -8.18
N ARG A 67 -3.77 5.22 -6.85
CA ARG A 67 -4.28 4.09 -6.05
C ARG A 67 -5.65 3.63 -6.56
N ARG A 68 -6.63 4.53 -6.63
CA ARG A 68 -7.99 4.19 -7.10
C ARG A 68 -8.00 3.71 -8.55
N THR A 69 -7.21 4.34 -9.42
CA THR A 69 -7.08 3.90 -10.83
C THR A 69 -6.54 2.47 -10.91
N LEU A 70 -5.52 2.15 -10.12
CA LEU A 70 -4.92 0.82 -10.10
C LEU A 70 -5.92 -0.21 -9.58
N LEU A 71 -6.57 0.04 -8.44
CA LEU A 71 -7.58 -0.86 -7.88
C LEU A 71 -8.75 -1.12 -8.85
N LYS A 72 -9.26 -0.07 -9.52
CA LYS A 72 -10.31 -0.23 -10.54
C LYS A 72 -9.83 -1.08 -11.72
N LYS A 73 -8.60 -0.89 -12.18
CA LYS A 73 -8.03 -1.64 -13.31
C LYS A 73 -7.89 -3.13 -13.00
N GLU A 74 -7.57 -3.47 -11.75
CA GLU A 74 -7.49 -4.84 -11.27
C GLU A 74 -8.86 -5.44 -10.88
N GLY A 75 -9.96 -4.71 -11.11
CA GLY A 75 -11.32 -5.22 -10.92
C GLY A 75 -11.82 -5.22 -9.48
N PHE A 76 -11.14 -4.54 -8.55
CA PHE A 76 -11.61 -4.45 -7.17
C PHE A 76 -12.81 -3.50 -7.03
N SER A 77 -13.77 -3.90 -6.19
CA SER A 77 -14.79 -2.98 -5.69
C SER A 77 -14.14 -1.93 -4.78
N ILE A 78 -14.33 -0.66 -5.11
CA ILE A 78 -13.81 0.47 -4.32
C ILE A 78 -14.93 1.43 -3.96
N SER A 79 -14.73 2.20 -2.90
CA SER A 79 -15.70 3.22 -2.47
C SER A 79 -16.04 4.17 -3.62
N GLU A 80 -17.33 4.46 -3.78
CA GLU A 80 -17.79 5.43 -4.77
C GLU A 80 -17.12 6.79 -4.52
N GLY A 81 -16.73 7.48 -5.60
CA GLY A 81 -16.10 8.79 -5.45
C GLY A 81 -15.38 9.32 -6.68
N GLU A 82 -15.35 10.64 -6.74
CA GLU A 82 -14.95 11.44 -7.90
C GLU A 82 -14.03 12.61 -7.55
N PHE A 83 -13.32 13.14 -8.56
CA PHE A 83 -12.41 14.26 -8.40
C PHE A 83 -13.02 15.54 -8.94
N PHE A 84 -13.17 16.54 -8.08
CA PHE A 84 -13.71 17.84 -8.44
C PHE A 84 -12.63 18.93 -8.37
N LYS A 85 -12.56 19.80 -9.38
CA LYS A 85 -11.70 20.98 -9.31
C LYS A 85 -12.39 22.08 -8.50
N PRO A 86 -11.65 23.03 -7.89
CA PRO A 86 -12.25 24.09 -7.07
C PRO A 86 -13.31 24.95 -7.76
N ASN A 87 -13.30 25.02 -9.10
CA ASN A 87 -14.29 25.74 -9.90
C ASN A 87 -15.59 24.94 -10.12
N ASN A 88 -15.60 23.63 -9.89
CA ASN A 88 -16.76 22.74 -10.00
C ASN A 88 -17.40 22.49 -8.63
N LYS A 89 -17.54 23.53 -7.79
CA LYS A 89 -18.05 23.39 -6.42
C LYS A 89 -19.50 22.88 -6.38
N GLU A 90 -20.34 23.36 -7.30
CA GLU A 90 -21.75 23.01 -7.32
C GLU A 90 -21.96 21.52 -7.66
N GLU A 91 -21.25 21.02 -8.67
CA GLU A 91 -21.20 19.58 -8.99
C GLU A 91 -20.71 18.76 -7.78
N ALA A 92 -19.65 19.22 -7.11
CA ALA A 92 -19.10 18.57 -5.94
C ALA A 92 -20.10 18.51 -4.75
N LEU A 93 -20.88 19.58 -4.57
CA LEU A 93 -21.92 19.66 -3.54
C LEU A 93 -23.12 18.78 -3.91
N ASN A 94 -23.48 18.68 -5.18
CA ASN A 94 -24.55 17.80 -5.65
C ASN A 94 -24.20 16.33 -5.42
N PHE A 95 -22.96 15.91 -5.74
CA PHE A 95 -22.47 14.58 -5.39
C PHE A 95 -22.58 14.31 -3.87
N ALA A 96 -22.22 15.30 -3.04
CA ALA A 96 -22.36 15.15 -1.59
C ALA A 96 -23.83 15.00 -1.16
N ARG A 97 -24.75 15.76 -1.76
CA ARG A 97 -26.19 15.69 -1.47
C ARG A 97 -26.82 14.36 -1.89
N GLU A 98 -26.41 13.81 -3.04
CA GLU A 98 -26.85 12.49 -3.52
C GLU A 98 -26.52 11.37 -2.51
N HIS A 99 -25.48 11.57 -1.71
CA HIS A 99 -25.10 10.68 -0.61
C HIS A 99 -25.51 11.20 0.77
N ASN A 100 -26.57 12.02 0.85
CA ASN A 100 -27.11 12.56 2.11
C ASN A 100 -26.06 13.26 2.98
N MET A 101 -25.11 13.94 2.32
CA MET A 101 -23.93 14.57 2.92
C MET A 101 -22.94 13.63 3.60
N GLN A 102 -23.16 12.31 3.62
CA GLN A 102 -22.25 11.31 4.18
C GLN A 102 -21.09 11.04 3.20
N VAL A 103 -20.15 11.99 3.13
CA VAL A 103 -18.99 11.92 2.25
C VAL A 103 -17.70 12.25 2.97
N GLN A 104 -16.57 11.88 2.38
CA GLN A 104 -15.23 12.25 2.82
C GLN A 104 -14.56 13.06 1.71
N LEU A 105 -14.07 14.24 2.08
CA LEU A 105 -13.29 15.10 1.19
C LEU A 105 -11.80 14.85 1.43
N GLU A 106 -11.04 14.52 0.40
CA GLU A 106 -9.60 14.27 0.48
C GLU A 106 -8.81 15.16 -0.50
N TYR A 107 -7.75 15.79 -0.01
CA TYR A 107 -6.69 16.34 -0.85
C TYR A 107 -5.30 16.12 -0.25
N ARG A 108 -4.53 15.25 -0.91
CA ARG A 108 -3.17 14.82 -0.54
C ARG A 108 -3.08 14.05 0.77
N ARG A 109 -2.96 14.76 1.90
CA ARG A 109 -2.79 14.19 3.25
C ARG A 109 -3.76 14.84 4.23
N ARG A 110 -4.87 15.34 3.71
CA ARG A 110 -5.94 15.91 4.51
C ARG A 110 -7.21 15.28 4.01
N GLU A 111 -7.93 14.79 4.97
CA GLU A 111 -9.25 14.26 4.83
C GLU A 111 -10.15 14.93 5.85
N LYS A 112 -11.43 15.03 5.52
CA LYS A 112 -12.46 15.49 6.44
C LYS A 112 -13.74 14.76 6.06
N THR A 113 -14.28 14.02 7.04
CA THR A 113 -15.64 13.51 6.98
C THR A 113 -16.61 14.67 7.06
N ILE A 114 -17.62 14.63 6.21
CA ILE A 114 -18.70 15.59 6.09
C ILE A 114 -19.99 14.86 6.46
N THR A 115 -20.84 15.58 7.19
CA THR A 115 -22.20 15.15 7.55
C THR A 115 -23.22 16.26 7.33
N SER A 116 -22.77 17.50 7.09
CA SER A 116 -23.64 18.65 6.87
C SER A 116 -23.13 19.57 5.75
N ILE A 117 -24.03 20.41 5.23
CA ILE A 117 -23.70 21.41 4.20
C ILE A 117 -22.69 22.43 4.74
N GLU A 118 -22.81 22.84 6.00
CA GLU A 118 -21.89 23.79 6.61
C GLU A 118 -20.47 23.21 6.70
N GLU A 119 -20.33 21.96 7.15
CA GLU A 119 -19.05 21.27 7.16
C GLU A 119 -18.44 21.18 5.75
N PHE A 120 -19.27 20.87 4.75
CA PHE A 120 -18.83 20.82 3.35
C PHE A 120 -18.25 22.17 2.92
N GLU A 121 -18.95 23.27 3.18
CA GLU A 121 -18.52 24.62 2.80
C GLU A 121 -17.16 24.99 3.42
N GLN A 122 -17.01 24.71 4.71
CA GLN A 122 -15.78 24.97 5.44
C GLN A 122 -14.62 24.11 4.90
N ALA A 123 -14.84 22.81 4.74
CA ALA A 123 -13.85 21.87 4.23
C ALA A 123 -13.46 22.20 2.77
N TRP A 124 -14.44 22.48 1.91
CA TRP A 124 -14.22 22.83 0.51
C TRP A 124 -13.38 24.09 0.37
N LYS A 125 -13.68 25.14 1.14
CA LYS A 125 -12.89 26.38 1.18
C LYS A 125 -11.44 26.12 1.58
N ALA A 126 -11.23 25.33 2.64
CA ALA A 126 -9.90 25.01 3.15
C ALA A 126 -9.08 24.18 2.13
N LEU A 127 -9.67 23.12 1.58
CA LEU A 127 -9.01 22.25 0.61
C LEU A 127 -8.78 22.95 -0.73
N SER A 128 -9.71 23.79 -1.19
CA SER A 128 -9.56 24.60 -2.40
C SER A 128 -8.40 25.58 -2.31
N LYS A 129 -8.24 26.26 -1.17
CA LYS A 129 -7.10 27.15 -0.91
C LYS A 129 -5.77 26.38 -1.00
N ARG A 130 -5.73 25.17 -0.46
CA ARG A 130 -4.55 24.30 -0.51
C ARG A 130 -4.27 23.80 -1.92
N TYR A 131 -5.30 23.40 -2.65
CA TYR A 131 -5.21 22.98 -4.05
C TYR A 131 -4.62 24.10 -4.92
N LYS A 132 -5.07 25.35 -4.74
CA LYS A 132 -4.60 26.50 -5.53
C LYS A 132 -3.11 26.78 -5.28
N ARG A 133 -2.67 26.73 -4.02
CA ARG A 133 -1.26 26.95 -3.63
C ARG A 133 -0.32 25.81 -4.00
N HIS A 134 -0.84 24.60 -4.13
CA HIS A 134 -0.02 23.45 -4.50
C HIS A 134 0.45 23.58 -5.96
N GLN A 135 1.78 23.68 -6.12
CA GLN A 135 2.47 23.65 -7.40
C GLN A 135 2.83 22.21 -7.77
N THR A 136 2.47 21.80 -8.99
CA THR A 136 2.90 20.53 -9.57
C THR A 136 4.13 20.72 -10.45
N ARG A 137 4.87 19.63 -10.70
CA ARG A 137 5.97 19.66 -11.68
C ARG A 137 5.43 20.00 -13.07
N LYS A 138 6.27 20.63 -13.91
CA LYS A 138 5.95 20.93 -15.31
C LYS A 138 5.45 19.66 -16.01
N GLY A 139 4.32 19.75 -16.71
CA GLY A 139 3.67 18.63 -17.41
C GLY A 139 2.70 17.78 -16.57
N TYR A 140 2.60 17.99 -15.25
CA TYR A 140 1.65 17.26 -14.39
C TYR A 140 0.41 18.09 -14.09
N GLN A 141 -0.76 17.55 -14.44
CA GLN A 141 -2.05 18.15 -14.11
C GLN A 141 -2.55 17.71 -12.73
N LYS A 142 -3.09 18.68 -11.96
CA LYS A 142 -3.83 18.40 -10.72
C LYS A 142 -5.20 17.80 -11.09
N LYS A 143 -5.56 16.69 -10.45
CA LYS A 143 -6.82 15.98 -10.75
C LYS A 143 -8.04 16.65 -10.09
N GLY A 144 -7.94 16.99 -8.82
CA GLY A 144 -9.02 17.63 -8.07
C GLY A 144 -8.89 17.35 -6.58
N ILE A 145 -9.91 17.77 -5.83
CA ILE A 145 -10.23 17.28 -4.50
C ILE A 145 -11.07 16.02 -4.71
N LEU A 146 -10.70 14.92 -4.07
CA LEU A 146 -11.47 13.68 -4.11
C LEU A 146 -12.64 13.80 -3.13
N ILE A 147 -13.83 13.42 -3.57
CA ILE A 147 -14.99 13.21 -2.71
C ILE A 147 -15.37 11.75 -2.83
N THR A 148 -15.43 11.03 -1.71
CA THR A 148 -15.87 9.63 -1.65
C THR A 148 -17.09 9.49 -0.76
N ARG A 149 -17.99 8.57 -1.09
CA ARG A 149 -19.06 8.15 -0.17
C ARG A 149 -18.43 7.65 1.14
N ASN A 150 -19.00 8.06 2.26
CA ASN A 150 -18.64 7.57 3.59
C ASN A 150 -19.77 6.64 4.07
N TYR A 151 -19.45 5.36 4.21
CA TYR A 151 -20.41 4.35 4.63
C TYR A 151 -20.47 4.33 6.17
N GLN A 152 -21.20 5.28 6.77
CA GLN A 152 -21.31 5.34 8.24
C GLN A 152 -22.09 4.15 8.83
N GLU A 153 -23.02 3.60 8.05
CA GLU A 153 -23.86 2.46 8.45
C GLU A 153 -23.18 1.10 8.26
N GLU A 154 -22.08 1.05 7.52
CA GLU A 154 -21.36 -0.19 7.26
C GLU A 154 -20.15 -0.33 8.19
N VAL A 155 -19.78 -1.59 8.43
CA VAL A 155 -18.71 -1.94 9.33
C VAL A 155 -17.38 -1.72 8.63
N LYS A 156 -16.48 -0.96 9.27
CA LYS A 156 -15.12 -0.70 8.78
C LYS A 156 -14.16 -1.69 9.43
N SER A 157 -13.39 -2.37 8.60
CA SER A 157 -12.33 -3.27 9.07
C SER A 157 -11.01 -3.00 8.38
N ARG A 158 -9.94 -3.14 9.15
CA ARG A 158 -8.57 -3.04 8.70
C ARG A 158 -7.94 -4.43 8.68
N TYR A 159 -7.51 -4.84 7.49
CA TYR A 159 -6.77 -6.07 7.25
C TYR A 159 -5.30 -5.72 7.21
N LEU A 160 -4.49 -6.26 8.12
CA LEU A 160 -3.04 -6.05 8.12
C LEU A 160 -2.36 -7.19 7.39
N ILE A 161 -1.54 -6.83 6.39
CA ILE A 161 -0.80 -7.76 5.55
C ILE A 161 0.69 -7.60 5.80
N ILE A 162 1.38 -8.73 5.96
CA ILE A 162 2.85 -8.84 6.02
C ILE A 162 3.30 -9.82 4.93
N GLU A 163 4.14 -9.38 3.99
CA GLU A 163 4.64 -10.16 2.84
C GLU A 163 3.53 -10.89 2.07
N GLY A 164 2.41 -10.19 1.84
CA GLY A 164 1.27 -10.73 1.08
C GLY A 164 0.40 -11.73 1.82
N LYS A 165 0.61 -11.92 3.13
CA LYS A 165 -0.23 -12.72 4.04
C LYS A 165 -1.00 -11.82 5.00
N CYS A 166 -2.32 -12.01 5.12
CA CYS A 166 -3.10 -11.33 6.14
C CYS A 166 -2.78 -11.92 7.52
N VAL A 167 -2.33 -11.09 8.46
CA VAL A 167 -1.89 -11.52 9.79
C VAL A 167 -2.85 -11.09 10.91
N GLY A 168 -3.76 -10.18 10.62
CA GLY A 168 -4.74 -9.70 11.58
C GLY A 168 -5.82 -8.85 10.93
N VAL A 169 -7.01 -8.88 11.52
CA VAL A 169 -8.16 -8.07 11.11
C VAL A 169 -8.81 -7.45 12.33
N ILE A 170 -8.93 -6.13 12.31
CA ILE A 170 -9.66 -5.37 13.34
C ILE A 170 -10.85 -4.67 12.71
N GLN A 171 -11.99 -4.75 13.37
CA GLN A 171 -13.09 -3.80 13.17
C GLN A 171 -12.84 -2.57 14.00
N TYR A 172 -13.20 -1.40 13.48
CA TYR A 172 -13.04 -0.17 14.24
C TYR A 172 -14.15 0.84 13.99
N THR A 173 -14.48 1.58 15.05
CA THR A 173 -15.37 2.74 15.02
C THR A 173 -14.60 3.95 15.57
N VAL A 174 -14.95 5.14 15.09
CA VAL A 174 -14.33 6.38 15.55
C VAL A 174 -15.44 7.23 16.16
N ALA A 175 -15.36 7.46 17.47
CA ALA A 175 -16.27 8.33 18.19
C ALA A 175 -16.05 9.81 17.79
N GLU A 176 -17.02 10.67 18.07
CA GLU A 176 -16.92 12.12 17.80
C GLU A 176 -15.75 12.77 18.55
N THR A 177 -15.37 12.22 19.71
CA THR A 177 -14.20 12.61 20.52
C THR A 177 -12.87 12.28 19.84
N GLY A 178 -12.88 11.47 18.77
CA GLY A 178 -11.70 10.92 18.10
C GLY A 178 -11.17 9.64 18.74
N GLU A 179 -11.81 9.14 19.80
CA GLU A 179 -11.48 7.83 20.37
C GLU A 179 -11.83 6.73 19.37
N ILE A 180 -10.94 5.75 19.24
CA ILE A 180 -11.10 4.63 18.33
C ILE A 180 -11.37 3.39 19.18
N GLU A 181 -12.56 2.82 19.02
CA GLU A 181 -12.86 1.50 19.56
C GLU A 181 -12.53 0.44 18.53
N THR A 182 -11.90 -0.64 18.97
CA THR A 182 -11.39 -1.69 18.09
C THR A 182 -11.78 -3.08 18.59
N ILE A 183 -12.17 -3.96 17.68
CA ILE A 183 -12.51 -5.35 17.96
C ILE A 183 -11.63 -6.23 17.08
N ASN A 184 -10.85 -7.13 17.68
CA ASN A 184 -10.14 -8.14 16.91
C ASN A 184 -11.13 -9.20 16.39
N ILE A 185 -11.31 -9.25 15.07
CA ILE A 185 -12.19 -10.20 14.38
C ILE A 185 -11.43 -11.22 13.53
N THR A 186 -10.10 -11.28 13.66
CA THR A 186 -9.24 -12.18 12.90
C THR A 186 -9.73 -13.64 12.82
N PRO A 187 -10.20 -14.29 13.90
CA PRO A 187 -10.64 -15.69 13.82
C PRO A 187 -12.05 -15.85 13.21
N TYR A 188 -12.81 -14.77 13.06
CA TYR A 188 -14.22 -14.81 12.65
C TYR A 188 -14.47 -14.30 11.23
N VAL A 189 -13.50 -13.58 10.67
CA VAL A 189 -13.62 -12.97 9.34
C VAL A 189 -13.78 -14.02 8.25
N HIS A 190 -14.63 -13.75 7.26
CA HIS A 190 -14.83 -14.65 6.13
C HIS A 190 -13.55 -14.74 5.28
N PRO A 191 -13.09 -15.94 4.87
CA PRO A 191 -11.82 -16.13 4.17
C PRO A 191 -11.71 -15.37 2.84
N ASN A 192 -12.82 -15.17 2.12
CA ASN A 192 -12.80 -14.40 0.87
C ASN A 192 -12.40 -12.93 1.08
N PHE A 193 -12.71 -12.32 2.25
CA PHE A 193 -12.19 -10.98 2.56
C PHE A 193 -10.68 -10.99 2.74
N ILE A 194 -10.13 -12.02 3.39
CA ILE A 194 -8.68 -12.22 3.52
C ILE A 194 -8.06 -12.35 2.14
N GLU A 195 -8.64 -13.18 1.26
CA GLU A 195 -8.14 -13.36 -0.10
C GLU A 195 -8.14 -12.05 -0.90
N ILE A 196 -9.23 -11.26 -0.81
CA ILE A 196 -9.32 -9.93 -1.42
C ILE A 196 -8.19 -9.03 -0.91
N ALA A 197 -8.02 -8.93 0.41
CA ALA A 197 -7.01 -8.09 1.04
C ALA A 197 -5.57 -8.52 0.64
N GLU A 198 -5.30 -9.82 0.60
CA GLU A 198 -4.02 -10.36 0.14
C GLU A 198 -3.78 -10.08 -1.35
N LYS A 199 -4.78 -10.24 -2.22
CA LYS A 199 -4.69 -9.92 -3.66
C LYS A 199 -4.35 -8.46 -3.90
N VAL A 200 -4.94 -7.54 -3.12
CA VAL A 200 -4.64 -6.10 -3.20
C VAL A 200 -3.15 -5.82 -3.02
N THR A 201 -2.46 -6.53 -2.14
CA THR A 201 -1.02 -6.29 -1.90
C THR A 201 -0.11 -6.76 -3.03
N ARG A 202 -0.64 -7.52 -3.99
CA ARG A 202 0.11 -8.06 -5.14
C ARG A 202 0.05 -7.16 -6.37
N ILE A 203 -0.73 -6.08 -6.33
CA ILE A 203 -0.93 -5.16 -7.48
C ILE A 203 0.31 -4.30 -7.78
N VAL A 204 1.24 -4.14 -6.83
CA VAL A 204 2.55 -3.53 -7.05
C VAL A 204 3.61 -4.35 -6.34
N VAL A 205 4.71 -4.62 -7.03
CA VAL A 205 5.87 -5.31 -6.46
C VAL A 205 6.50 -4.49 -5.33
N GLY A 206 6.86 -5.17 -4.25
CA GLY A 206 7.60 -4.61 -3.12
C GLY A 206 6.73 -3.94 -2.06
N MET A 207 5.48 -4.39 -1.88
CA MET A 207 4.71 -4.10 -0.67
C MET A 207 5.03 -5.17 0.38
N ASP A 208 5.67 -4.81 1.48
CA ASP A 208 5.96 -5.73 2.59
C ASP A 208 4.89 -5.63 3.68
N ILE A 209 4.72 -4.46 4.31
CA ILE A 209 3.74 -4.22 5.38
C ILE A 209 2.72 -3.20 4.89
N LEU A 210 1.46 -3.60 4.77
CA LEU A 210 0.37 -2.76 4.28
C LEU A 210 -0.91 -3.07 5.05
N ALA A 211 -1.74 -2.07 5.31
CA ALA A 211 -3.11 -2.32 5.69
C ALA A 211 -4.09 -2.00 4.56
N VAL A 212 -5.10 -2.87 4.40
CA VAL A 212 -6.22 -2.70 3.48
C VAL A 212 -7.46 -2.41 4.31
N ASP A 213 -8.02 -1.22 4.12
CA ASP A 213 -9.23 -0.81 4.82
C ASP A 213 -10.45 -1.11 3.91
N ILE A 214 -11.29 -2.03 4.38
CA ILE A 214 -12.46 -2.54 3.69
C ILE A 214 -13.69 -2.18 4.49
N VAL A 215 -14.75 -1.76 3.79
CA VAL A 215 -16.07 -1.55 4.36
C VAL A 215 -17.04 -2.56 3.77
N ALA A 216 -17.89 -3.12 4.63
CA ALA A 216 -18.93 -4.08 4.28
C ALA A 216 -20.03 -4.07 5.34
N LYS A 217 -21.22 -4.59 5.00
CA LYS A 217 -22.31 -4.73 5.98
C LYS A 217 -21.97 -5.71 7.11
N ASP A 218 -21.21 -6.75 6.79
CA ASP A 218 -20.83 -7.85 7.67
C ASP A 218 -19.57 -8.54 7.14
N HIS A 219 -18.48 -8.51 7.90
CA HIS A 219 -17.22 -9.13 7.52
C HIS A 219 -17.14 -10.63 7.78
N LEU A 220 -18.16 -11.21 8.43
CA LEU A 220 -18.24 -12.64 8.75
C LEU A 220 -18.96 -13.42 7.63
N ARG A 221 -19.54 -12.73 6.64
CA ARG A 221 -20.24 -13.30 5.48
C ARG A 221 -19.42 -13.17 4.20
N ASP A 222 -19.81 -13.91 3.17
CA ASP A 222 -19.14 -13.85 1.88
C ASP A 222 -19.24 -12.43 1.27
N PRO A 223 -18.12 -11.74 0.98
CA PRO A 223 -18.10 -10.44 0.30
C PRO A 223 -18.79 -10.43 -1.06
N TYR A 224 -18.85 -11.57 -1.77
CA TYR A 224 -19.50 -11.64 -3.08
C TYR A 224 -21.03 -11.63 -3.02
N GLU A 225 -21.60 -11.99 -1.86
CA GLU A 225 -23.03 -11.93 -1.60
C GLU A 225 -23.40 -10.67 -0.81
N ASN A 226 -22.56 -10.29 0.16
CA ASN A 226 -22.83 -9.20 1.08
C ASN A 226 -22.46 -7.81 0.52
N GLY A 227 -21.60 -7.80 -0.51
CA GLY A 227 -20.98 -6.60 -1.02
C GLY A 227 -19.84 -6.10 -0.13
N TYR A 228 -18.89 -5.42 -0.76
CA TYR A 228 -17.78 -4.77 -0.08
C TYR A 228 -17.26 -3.61 -0.92
N ALA A 229 -16.51 -2.71 -0.29
CA ALA A 229 -15.72 -1.72 -0.98
C ALA A 229 -14.38 -1.48 -0.27
N ILE A 230 -13.29 -1.42 -1.02
CA ILE A 230 -12.01 -0.93 -0.50
C ILE A 230 -12.07 0.60 -0.48
N PHE A 231 -11.84 1.20 0.69
CA PHE A 231 -11.82 2.66 0.81
C PHE A 231 -10.44 3.24 1.13
N GLY A 232 -9.53 2.45 1.70
CA GLY A 232 -8.20 2.90 2.09
C GLY A 232 -7.11 1.84 1.86
N LEU A 233 -5.90 2.31 1.57
CA LEU A 233 -4.67 1.51 1.69
C LEU A 233 -3.65 2.32 2.49
N GLU A 234 -3.13 1.75 3.55
CA GLU A 234 -2.20 2.41 4.46
C GLU A 234 -0.80 1.80 4.38
N VAL A 235 0.16 2.60 3.89
CA VAL A 235 1.58 2.22 3.65
C VAL A 235 2.43 2.23 4.92
N LYS A 236 1.93 2.81 6.00
CA LYS A 236 2.59 2.82 7.31
C LYS A 236 1.51 2.63 8.37
N PRO A 237 0.85 1.45 8.36
CA PRO A 237 -0.30 1.23 9.21
C PRO A 237 0.12 1.26 10.68
N SER A 238 -0.75 1.81 11.53
CA SER A 238 -0.59 1.61 12.97
C SER A 238 -0.78 0.12 13.28
N ILE A 239 0.06 -0.41 14.18
CA ILE A 239 -0.03 -1.80 14.66
C ILE A 239 -0.57 -1.87 16.08
N ASN A 240 -0.68 -0.71 16.76
CA ASN A 240 -1.14 -0.61 18.13
C ASN A 240 -2.54 -1.18 18.35
N GLU A 241 -3.45 -0.96 17.42
CA GLU A 241 -4.83 -1.43 17.50
C GLU A 241 -4.93 -2.96 17.48
N PHE A 242 -3.91 -3.64 16.94
CA PHE A 242 -3.83 -5.10 16.94
C PHE A 242 -3.21 -5.63 18.23
N HIS A 243 -2.23 -4.91 18.81
CA HIS A 243 -1.62 -5.28 20.11
C HIS A 243 -2.52 -4.97 21.29
N TYR A 244 -3.32 -3.91 21.19
CA TYR A 244 -4.15 -3.37 22.26
C TYR A 244 -5.58 -3.12 21.79
N PRO A 245 -6.29 -4.15 21.28
CA PRO A 245 -7.67 -3.97 20.87
C PRO A 245 -8.54 -3.64 22.09
N THR A 246 -9.63 -2.89 21.87
CA THR A 246 -10.61 -2.64 22.94
C THR A 246 -11.30 -3.94 23.35
N TYR A 247 -11.60 -4.80 22.36
CA TYR A 247 -12.24 -6.09 22.56
C TYR A 247 -11.57 -7.20 21.73
N GLY A 248 -11.58 -8.42 22.26
CA GLY A 248 -10.94 -9.57 21.65
C GLY A 248 -9.47 -9.75 22.06
N GLU A 249 -8.82 -10.76 21.50
CA GLU A 249 -7.44 -11.11 21.86
C GLU A 249 -6.43 -10.15 21.22
N SER A 250 -5.32 -9.89 21.92
CA SER A 250 -4.21 -9.15 21.35
C SER A 250 -3.43 -10.01 20.34
N LEU A 251 -2.91 -9.36 19.30
CA LEU A 251 -2.02 -9.97 18.32
C LEU A 251 -0.64 -9.34 18.43
N ASN A 252 0.39 -10.17 18.59
CA ASN A 252 1.77 -9.71 18.62
C ASN A 252 2.29 -9.46 17.19
N ILE A 253 1.74 -8.43 16.54
CA ILE A 253 2.09 -8.02 15.18
C ILE A 253 3.58 -7.65 15.07
N ALA A 254 4.16 -7.09 16.13
CA ALA A 254 5.57 -6.67 16.11
C ALA A 254 6.49 -7.88 15.99
N LYS A 255 6.21 -8.94 16.76
CA LYS A 255 6.89 -10.22 16.61
C LYS A 255 6.70 -10.80 15.21
N MET A 256 5.49 -10.78 14.65
CA MET A 256 5.26 -11.27 13.29
C MET A 256 6.06 -10.50 12.23
N ILE A 257 6.19 -9.18 12.38
CA ILE A 257 7.04 -8.34 11.53
C ILE A 257 8.52 -8.76 11.67
N VAL A 258 9.00 -8.91 12.91
CA VAL A 258 10.41 -9.26 13.19
C VAL A 258 10.76 -10.65 12.68
N ASP A 259 9.94 -11.65 12.98
CA ASP A 259 10.12 -13.03 12.51
C ASP A 259 10.17 -13.07 10.98
N ASN A 260 9.26 -12.35 10.32
CA ASN A 260 9.24 -12.25 8.87
C ASN A 260 10.52 -11.62 8.28
N MET A 261 11.07 -10.60 8.95
CA MET A 261 12.32 -9.95 8.54
C MET A 261 13.52 -10.87 8.68
N ILE A 262 13.61 -11.60 9.80
CA ILE A 262 14.65 -12.60 10.07
C ILE A 262 14.59 -13.70 9.00
N ASP A 263 13.39 -14.24 8.74
CA ASP A 263 13.17 -15.25 7.70
C ASP A 263 13.54 -14.73 6.31
N TRP A 264 13.23 -13.47 6.00
CA TRP A 264 13.61 -12.86 4.74
C TRP A 264 15.14 -12.76 4.57
N VAL A 265 15.86 -12.28 5.58
CA VAL A 265 17.32 -12.19 5.53
C VAL A 265 17.95 -13.57 5.38
N SER A 266 17.45 -14.57 6.12
CA SER A 266 17.88 -15.96 6.00
C SER A 266 17.71 -16.49 4.58
N ARG A 267 16.53 -16.31 3.97
CA ARG A 267 16.26 -16.69 2.57
C ARG A 267 17.16 -15.95 1.58
N LYS A 268 17.40 -14.65 1.78
CA LYS A 268 18.28 -13.85 0.93
C LYS A 268 19.72 -14.37 0.98
N LYS A 269 20.22 -14.72 2.16
CA LYS A 269 21.55 -15.32 2.34
C LYS A 269 21.66 -16.66 1.64
N GLN A 270 20.66 -17.53 1.80
CA GLN A 270 20.61 -18.82 1.08
C GLN A 270 20.61 -18.63 -0.44
N LEU A 271 19.78 -17.71 -0.97
CA LEU A 271 19.75 -17.40 -2.40
C LEU A 271 21.10 -16.87 -2.89
N ASN A 272 21.74 -15.98 -2.14
CA ASN A 272 23.06 -15.47 -2.49
C ASN A 272 24.11 -16.56 -2.53
N ASN A 273 24.08 -17.52 -1.60
CA ASN A 273 24.99 -18.65 -1.58
C ASN A 273 24.76 -19.58 -2.79
N LEU A 274 23.51 -19.82 -3.17
CA LEU A 274 23.16 -20.61 -4.36
C LEU A 274 23.59 -19.93 -5.66
N LEU A 275 23.52 -18.60 -5.72
CA LEU A 275 23.91 -17.80 -6.89
C LEU A 275 25.40 -17.46 -6.94
N ALA A 276 26.15 -17.61 -5.85
CA ALA A 276 27.58 -17.27 -5.81
C ALA A 276 28.38 -17.97 -6.92
N PRO A 277 28.23 -19.29 -7.16
CA PRO A 277 28.92 -19.95 -8.26
C PRO A 277 28.56 -19.40 -9.65
N VAL A 278 27.31 -18.93 -9.84
CA VAL A 278 26.87 -18.33 -11.12
C VAL A 278 27.44 -16.94 -11.31
N LYS A 279 27.58 -16.16 -10.22
CA LYS A 279 28.20 -14.83 -10.24
C LYS A 279 29.71 -14.91 -10.49
N ASP A 280 30.34 -15.95 -9.95
CA ASP A 280 31.78 -16.19 -10.09
C ASP A 280 32.12 -16.92 -11.40
N ALA A 281 31.12 -17.51 -12.06
CA ALA A 281 31.29 -18.06 -13.39
C ALA A 281 31.66 -16.92 -14.36
N LYS A 282 32.86 -17.00 -14.95
CA LYS A 282 33.22 -16.14 -16.07
C LYS A 282 32.15 -16.34 -17.16
N PRO A 283 31.55 -15.25 -17.69
CA PRO A 283 30.74 -15.40 -18.89
C PRO A 283 31.62 -16.09 -19.93
N MET A 284 31.14 -17.16 -20.55
CA MET A 284 31.79 -17.82 -21.68
C MET A 284 31.11 -17.30 -22.95
N PRO A 285 31.43 -16.07 -23.43
CA PRO A 285 30.78 -15.47 -24.58
C PRO A 285 30.90 -16.37 -25.82
N GLU A 286 31.98 -17.15 -25.95
CA GLU A 286 32.15 -18.16 -27.01
C GLU A 286 31.05 -19.24 -27.03
N LEU A 287 30.50 -19.66 -25.87
CA LEU A 287 29.43 -20.65 -25.81
C LEU A 287 28.04 -20.03 -26.04
N VAL A 288 27.87 -18.74 -25.73
CA VAL A 288 26.63 -17.99 -25.96
C VAL A 288 26.49 -17.58 -27.44
N LEU A 289 27.60 -17.31 -28.12
CA LEU A 289 27.63 -16.91 -29.53
C LEU A 289 27.60 -18.09 -30.51
N ASN A 290 27.94 -19.31 -30.08
CA ASN A 290 28.00 -20.48 -30.97
C ASN A 290 26.67 -21.18 -31.26
N ARG A 291 25.53 -20.75 -30.69
CA ARG A 291 24.24 -21.43 -30.94
C ARG A 291 23.38 -20.88 -32.07
N SER A 292 23.79 -19.83 -32.80
CA SER A 292 22.99 -19.32 -33.94
C SER A 292 23.74 -18.51 -35.01
N LEU A 293 25.07 -18.40 -35.00
CA LEU A 293 25.78 -17.62 -36.03
C LEU A 293 26.25 -18.45 -37.25
N GLU A 294 26.20 -19.78 -37.20
CA GLU A 294 26.59 -20.66 -38.32
C GLU A 294 25.61 -20.69 -39.50
N LYS A 295 24.57 -19.83 -39.53
CA LYS A 295 23.70 -19.66 -40.72
C LYS A 295 23.60 -18.25 -41.27
N ILE A 296 24.42 -17.29 -40.82
CA ILE A 296 24.35 -15.91 -41.34
C ILE A 296 25.59 -15.50 -42.17
N SER A 297 26.66 -16.29 -42.23
CA SER A 297 27.78 -16.00 -43.16
C SER A 297 27.80 -16.96 -44.35
N THR A 298 27.01 -16.65 -45.39
CA THR A 298 27.39 -16.79 -46.82
C THR A 298 26.20 -16.44 -47.72
N ARG A 299 25.87 -15.16 -47.81
CA ARG A 299 25.26 -14.58 -49.02
C ARG A 299 25.47 -13.07 -49.10
N THR A 300 26.73 -12.66 -49.13
CA THR A 300 27.11 -11.31 -49.59
C THR A 300 28.40 -11.39 -50.40
N LYS A 301 28.27 -11.90 -51.62
CA LYS A 301 28.97 -11.34 -52.77
C LYS A 301 27.93 -11.12 -53.86
N THR A 302 27.42 -9.89 -53.94
CA THR A 302 27.34 -9.06 -55.15
C THR A 302 26.52 -7.80 -54.89
N HIS A 303 27.18 -6.66 -55.11
CA HIS A 303 26.69 -5.36 -55.56
C HIS A 303 25.71 -4.47 -54.74
N ASN A 304 26.21 -3.25 -54.53
CA ASN A 304 25.55 -1.94 -54.52
C ASN A 304 24.61 -1.52 -53.37
N SER A 305 25.12 -0.55 -52.60
CA SER A 305 24.45 0.66 -52.11
C SER A 305 23.06 0.54 -51.43
N ASN A 306 23.02 0.67 -50.11
CA ASN A 306 22.45 1.85 -49.44
C ASN A 306 22.44 1.70 -47.90
N LYS A 307 23.00 2.71 -47.21
CA LYS A 307 22.92 2.88 -45.75
C LYS A 307 21.47 3.14 -45.31
N LYS A 308 20.68 2.11 -45.02
CA LYS A 308 19.37 2.23 -44.34
C LYS A 308 19.08 1.08 -43.34
N GLY A 309 20.10 0.60 -42.62
CA GLY A 309 19.95 -0.57 -41.73
C GLY A 309 19.57 -0.28 -40.27
N LEU A 310 19.98 0.85 -39.69
CA LEU A 310 19.87 1.03 -38.23
C LEU A 310 18.55 1.67 -37.77
N LEU A 311 17.90 2.48 -38.63
CA LEU A 311 16.70 3.26 -38.27
C LEU A 311 15.38 2.47 -38.36
N ASN A 312 15.37 1.30 -39.02
CA ASN A 312 14.16 0.47 -39.14
C ASN A 312 14.02 -0.56 -38.01
N TRP A 313 15.08 -0.84 -37.24
CA TRP A 313 15.01 -1.75 -36.09
C TRP A 313 14.32 -1.11 -34.87
N LEU A 314 14.39 0.21 -34.74
CA LEU A 314 13.72 0.97 -33.67
C LEU A 314 12.21 1.18 -33.88
N LYS A 315 11.62 0.60 -34.94
CA LYS A 315 10.18 0.69 -35.26
C LYS A 315 9.51 -0.69 -35.35
N GLY A 316 9.65 -1.51 -34.31
CA GLY A 316 8.90 -2.76 -34.10
C GLY A 316 7.75 -2.59 -33.08
N PRO A 317 6.72 -3.45 -33.11
CA PRO A 317 5.34 -3.06 -32.82
C PRO A 317 4.96 -3.23 -31.33
N PHE A 318 5.14 -2.17 -30.55
CA PHE A 318 4.46 -2.03 -29.26
C PHE A 318 3.82 -0.64 -29.15
N ILE A 319 2.95 -0.33 -30.11
CA ILE A 319 1.88 0.65 -29.95
C ILE A 319 0.64 0.10 -30.66
N LYS A 320 -0.28 -0.45 -29.87
CA LYS A 320 -1.73 -0.24 -30.02
C LYS A 320 -2.31 -0.14 -28.62
#